data_AF-A0A4P8PPP0-F1
#
_entry.id   AF-A0A4P8PPP0-F1
#
_cell.length_a   1.000
_cell.length_b   1.000
_cell.length_c   1.000
_cell.angle_alpha   90.00
_cell.angle_beta   90.00
_cell.angle_gamma   90.00
#
_symmetry.space_group_name_H-M   'P 1'
#
loop_
_entity.id
_entity.type
_entity.pdbx_description
1 polymer ?
#
loop_
_entity_poly.entity_id
_entity_poly.type
_entity_poly.pdbx_seq_one_letter_code
_entity_poly.pdbx_strand_id
1 'polypeptide(L)'
;MTSFTIKRALGAVVATGAVVAVPLAMGTGTASAAGSHDWSGVAECESSGNWAANTGNGFYGGLQFTQSTWEAYGGSGSANNASQAEQIRVAENVLEGQGVGAWPVCGQYLTGGSTAVADAEPVAEAAPAPQASVYEQPVTEWAQDVSAQVGTYVVQLGDTLSGIAAANGVSLADLAAQVQNPDLIFPGQTLSF
;
A
#
# COMPACT_ATOMS: atom_id res chain seq x y z
N MET A 1 -88.82 -8.32 -5.18
CA MET A 1 -88.03 -8.60 -6.39
C MET A 1 -86.69 -9.14 -5.92
N THR A 2 -86.63 -10.45 -5.65
CA THR A 2 -86.15 -11.56 -6.51
C THR A 2 -84.72 -11.94 -6.15
N SER A 3 -84.60 -13.08 -5.48
CA SER A 3 -83.38 -13.87 -5.27
C SER A 3 -82.58 -14.07 -6.56
N PHE A 4 -81.25 -14.10 -6.46
CA PHE A 4 -80.40 -14.89 -7.35
C PHE A 4 -79.19 -15.49 -6.61
N THR A 5 -79.41 -16.72 -6.13
CA THR A 5 -78.61 -17.95 -6.33
C THR A 5 -77.08 -17.87 -6.49
N ILE A 6 -76.44 -18.59 -5.57
CA ILE A 6 -75.06 -19.09 -5.53
C ILE A 6 -74.67 -19.85 -6.81
N LYS A 7 -73.46 -19.58 -7.33
CA LYS A 7 -72.69 -20.56 -8.12
C LYS A 7 -71.27 -20.66 -7.57
N ARG A 8 -70.96 -21.80 -6.97
CA ARG A 8 -69.61 -22.27 -6.68
C ARG A 8 -68.88 -22.52 -8.00
N ALA A 9 -67.68 -21.98 -8.14
CA ALA A 9 -66.68 -22.52 -9.06
C ALA A 9 -65.40 -22.75 -8.24
N LEU A 10 -65.10 -24.03 -8.01
CA LEU A 10 -63.77 -24.49 -7.67
C LEU A 10 -62.86 -24.23 -8.87
N GLY A 11 -61.74 -23.55 -8.66
CA GLY A 11 -60.71 -23.35 -9.67
C GLY A 11 -59.39 -23.05 -8.98
N ALA A 12 -58.61 -24.10 -8.75
CA ALA A 12 -57.27 -24.02 -8.20
C ALA A 12 -56.36 -23.21 -9.15
N VAL A 13 -55.77 -22.12 -8.66
CA VAL A 13 -54.64 -21.46 -9.33
C VAL A 13 -53.38 -21.73 -8.50
N VAL A 14 -52.44 -22.30 -9.23
CA VAL A 14 -51.19 -22.92 -8.81
C VAL A 14 -50.29 -21.92 -8.07
N ALA A 15 -49.68 -22.42 -7.00
CA ALA A 15 -48.60 -21.76 -6.27
C ALA A 15 -47.41 -21.45 -7.18
N THR A 16 -46.82 -20.26 -7.03
CA THR A 16 -45.38 -20.06 -6.77
C THR A 16 -45.10 -18.56 -6.83
N GLY A 17 -45.04 -17.94 -5.65
CA GLY A 17 -44.39 -16.65 -5.50
C GLY A 17 -42.88 -16.86 -5.50
N ALA A 18 -42.17 -16.02 -6.24
CA ALA A 18 -40.85 -15.49 -5.90
C ALA A 18 -40.47 -14.48 -6.98
N VAL A 19 -40.58 -13.18 -6.64
CA VAL A 19 -39.90 -12.11 -7.39
C VAL A 19 -38.42 -12.30 -7.11
N VAL A 20 -37.69 -12.95 -8.02
CA VAL A 20 -36.23 -12.96 -7.97
C VAL A 20 -35.77 -11.64 -8.58
N ALA A 21 -35.69 -10.62 -7.73
CA ALA A 21 -34.85 -9.48 -8.00
C ALA A 21 -33.42 -10.01 -8.03
N VAL A 22 -32.86 -10.20 -9.23
CA VAL A 22 -31.42 -10.45 -9.39
C VAL A 22 -30.75 -9.11 -9.09
N PRO A 23 -30.01 -8.95 -7.98
CA PRO A 23 -29.20 -7.77 -7.82
C PRO A 23 -28.13 -7.80 -8.91
N LEU A 24 -27.99 -6.70 -9.63
CA LEU A 24 -26.86 -6.44 -10.50
C LEU A 24 -25.59 -6.59 -9.65
N ALA A 25 -24.90 -7.71 -9.79
CA ALA A 25 -23.55 -7.88 -9.31
C ALA A 25 -22.64 -7.05 -10.22
N MET A 26 -22.47 -5.76 -9.89
CA MET A 26 -21.39 -4.94 -10.41
C MET A 26 -20.12 -5.36 -9.68
N GLY A 27 -19.60 -6.52 -10.05
CA GLY A 27 -18.27 -6.97 -9.67
C GLY A 27 -17.37 -6.82 -10.88
N THR A 28 -16.36 -5.97 -10.77
CA THR A 28 -14.96 -6.19 -11.12
C THR A 28 -14.31 -4.91 -11.60
N GLY A 29 -13.16 -4.61 -10.99
CA GLY A 29 -12.30 -3.51 -11.36
C GLY A 29 -11.56 -3.05 -10.13
N THR A 30 -10.41 -3.69 -9.86
CA THR A 30 -9.38 -3.10 -9.03
C THR A 30 -9.26 -1.63 -9.42
N ALA A 31 -9.47 -0.71 -8.47
CA ALA A 31 -9.10 0.67 -8.69
C ALA A 31 -7.57 0.72 -8.69
N SER A 32 -6.96 0.24 -9.78
CA SER A 32 -5.64 0.69 -10.15
C SER A 32 -5.82 2.18 -10.31
N ALA A 33 -5.20 2.97 -9.44
CA ALA A 33 -4.85 4.33 -9.80
C ALA A 33 -3.87 4.20 -10.96
N ALA A 34 -4.42 3.90 -12.13
CA ALA A 34 -3.73 3.90 -13.39
C ALA A 34 -3.36 5.35 -13.60
N GLY A 35 -2.08 5.66 -13.38
CA GLY A 35 -1.49 6.79 -14.07
C GLY A 35 -1.95 6.77 -15.52
N SER A 36 -2.24 7.94 -16.09
CA SER A 36 -2.64 8.06 -17.49
C SER A 36 -1.55 7.60 -18.47
N HIS A 37 -0.37 7.24 -17.95
CA HIS A 37 0.80 6.84 -18.69
C HIS A 37 1.21 5.39 -18.39
N ASP A 38 1.60 4.69 -19.45
CA ASP A 38 2.26 3.40 -19.37
C ASP A 38 3.78 3.59 -19.24
N TRP A 39 4.29 3.22 -18.08
CA TRP A 39 5.68 3.30 -17.66
C TRP A 39 6.46 2.01 -17.97
N SER A 40 5.82 0.98 -18.52
CA SER A 40 6.48 -0.30 -18.82
C SER A 40 7.68 -0.15 -19.75
N GLY A 41 7.54 0.66 -20.82
CA GLY A 41 8.62 0.94 -21.76
C GLY A 41 9.77 1.75 -21.16
N VAL A 42 9.47 2.67 -20.24
CA VAL A 42 10.49 3.43 -19.50
C VAL A 42 11.25 2.49 -18.57
N ALA A 43 10.54 1.66 -17.80
CA ALA A 43 11.15 0.70 -16.88
C ALA A 43 12.01 -0.36 -17.61
N GLU A 44 11.59 -0.79 -18.80
CA GLU A 44 12.39 -1.70 -19.62
C GLU A 44 13.71 -1.06 -20.07
N CYS A 45 13.66 0.22 -20.48
CA CYS A 45 14.86 0.96 -20.86
C CYS A 45 15.76 1.28 -19.67
N GLU A 46 15.19 1.62 -18.51
CA GLU A 46 15.92 2.05 -17.31
C GLU A 46 16.54 0.87 -16.54
N SER A 47 15.79 -0.22 -16.34
CA SER A 47 16.21 -1.34 -15.49
C SER A 47 15.96 -2.73 -16.07
N SER A 48 15.66 -2.82 -17.37
CA SER A 48 15.20 -4.08 -17.99
C SER A 48 13.98 -4.66 -17.27
N GLY A 49 13.08 -3.77 -16.82
CA GLY A 49 11.82 -4.13 -16.17
C GLY A 49 11.97 -4.58 -14.72
N ASN A 50 13.16 -4.46 -14.12
CA ASN A 50 13.40 -4.86 -12.74
C ASN A 50 12.95 -3.76 -11.76
N TRP A 51 11.73 -3.90 -11.23
CA TRP A 51 11.15 -2.97 -10.25
C TRP A 51 11.82 -2.98 -8.88
N ALA A 52 12.62 -4.01 -8.57
CA ALA A 52 13.41 -4.12 -7.35
C ALA A 52 14.89 -3.77 -7.57
N ALA A 53 15.24 -3.12 -8.69
CA ALA A 53 16.63 -2.84 -9.03
C ALA A 53 17.33 -2.00 -7.95
N ASN A 54 18.45 -2.51 -7.47
CA ASN A 54 19.36 -1.81 -6.57
C ASN A 54 20.78 -2.32 -6.86
N THR A 55 21.44 -1.71 -7.85
CA THR A 55 22.73 -2.16 -8.36
C THR A 55 23.92 -1.44 -7.71
N GLY A 56 23.66 -0.53 -6.77
CA GLY A 56 24.69 0.31 -6.14
C GLY A 56 25.15 1.49 -7.00
N ASN A 57 24.44 1.82 -8.08
CA ASN A 57 24.72 2.97 -8.95
C ASN A 57 24.07 4.30 -8.48
N GLY A 58 23.44 4.31 -7.31
CA GLY A 58 22.76 5.49 -6.75
C GLY A 58 21.33 5.71 -7.25
N PHE A 59 20.81 4.77 -8.04
CA PHE A 59 19.44 4.77 -8.55
C PHE A 59 18.71 3.51 -8.08
N TYR A 60 17.39 3.64 -7.91
CA TYR A 60 16.57 2.62 -7.26
C TYR A 60 15.28 2.35 -8.05
N GLY A 61 14.89 1.08 -8.05
CA GLY A 61 13.62 0.61 -8.58
C GLY A 61 13.56 0.55 -10.11
N GLY A 62 12.37 0.28 -10.63
CA GLY A 62 12.13 0.05 -12.06
C GLY A 62 12.38 1.27 -12.92
N LEU A 63 12.15 2.45 -12.36
CA LEU A 63 12.27 3.73 -13.05
C LEU A 63 13.55 4.48 -12.68
N GLN A 64 14.49 3.82 -12.01
CA GLN A 64 15.81 4.36 -11.69
C GLN A 64 15.73 5.73 -11.01
N PHE A 65 14.97 5.84 -9.91
CA PHE A 65 14.91 7.07 -9.13
C PHE A 65 16.19 7.33 -8.36
N THR A 66 16.63 8.58 -8.26
CA THR A 66 17.53 8.98 -7.16
C THR A 66 16.75 9.03 -5.86
N GLN A 67 17.41 8.78 -4.72
CA GLN A 67 16.76 8.85 -3.41
C GLN A 67 16.19 10.26 -3.14
N SER A 68 16.91 11.31 -3.52
CA SER A 68 16.44 12.69 -3.36
C SER A 68 15.20 13.02 -4.18
N THR A 69 15.11 12.53 -5.43
CA THR A 69 13.91 12.74 -6.26
C THR A 69 12.75 11.91 -5.74
N TRP A 70 13.01 10.66 -5.32
CA TRP A 70 11.99 9.79 -4.75
C TRP A 70 11.25 10.45 -3.58
N GLU A 71 12.00 10.96 -2.61
CA GLU A 71 11.45 11.63 -1.42
C GLU A 71 10.77 12.96 -1.77
N ALA A 72 11.37 13.76 -2.66
CA ALA A 72 10.83 15.06 -3.06
C ALA A 72 9.46 14.96 -3.73
N TYR A 73 9.15 13.83 -4.37
CA TYR A 73 7.88 13.61 -5.08
C TYR A 73 6.93 12.67 -4.31
N GLY A 74 7.15 12.54 -3.00
CA GLY A 74 6.25 11.88 -2.06
C GLY A 74 6.43 10.38 -1.96
N GLY A 75 7.56 9.84 -2.42
CA GLY A 75 7.98 8.48 -2.11
C GLY A 75 8.49 8.36 -0.67
N SER A 76 8.29 7.20 -0.05
CA SER A 76 8.81 6.88 1.28
C SER A 76 9.77 5.68 1.19
N GLY A 77 10.76 5.59 2.10
CA GLY A 77 11.80 4.56 2.00
C GLY A 77 12.59 4.69 0.70
N SER A 78 12.97 3.57 0.07
CA SER A 78 13.65 3.56 -1.24
C SER A 78 12.78 2.92 -2.30
N ALA A 79 12.82 3.44 -3.53
CA ALA A 79 11.98 2.99 -4.65
C ALA A 79 12.07 1.48 -4.89
N ASN A 80 13.25 0.86 -4.75
CA ASN A 80 13.45 -0.58 -4.92
C ASN A 80 12.74 -1.47 -3.88
N ASN A 81 12.31 -0.90 -2.75
CA ASN A 81 11.51 -1.59 -1.72
C ASN A 81 10.02 -1.25 -1.84
N ALA A 82 9.65 -0.30 -2.70
CA ALA A 82 8.29 0.11 -2.93
C ALA A 82 7.62 -0.76 -4.00
N SER A 83 6.30 -0.92 -3.92
CA SER A 83 5.54 -1.62 -4.95
C SER A 83 5.68 -0.91 -6.29
N GLN A 84 5.52 -1.65 -7.39
CA GLN A 84 5.50 -1.06 -8.73
C GLN A 84 4.46 0.07 -8.84
N ALA A 85 3.28 -0.12 -8.27
CA ALA A 85 2.22 0.89 -8.25
C ALA A 85 2.65 2.18 -7.53
N GLU A 86 3.37 2.05 -6.40
CA GLU A 86 3.90 3.20 -5.67
C GLU A 86 4.99 3.92 -6.47
N GLN A 87 5.85 3.17 -7.15
CA GLN A 87 6.86 3.75 -8.04
C GLN A 87 6.24 4.51 -9.20
N ILE A 88 5.18 3.98 -9.81
CA ILE A 88 4.41 4.65 -10.85
C ILE A 88 3.74 5.91 -10.30
N ARG A 89 3.13 5.86 -9.11
CA ARG A 89 2.49 7.03 -8.48
C ARG A 89 3.48 8.18 -8.30
N VAL A 90 4.69 7.89 -7.81
CA VAL A 90 5.74 8.91 -7.66
C VAL A 90 6.23 9.38 -9.03
N ALA A 91 6.30 8.49 -10.03
CA ALA A 91 6.68 8.85 -11.39
C ALA A 91 5.69 9.83 -12.04
N GLU A 92 4.39 9.63 -11.82
CA GLU A 92 3.36 10.57 -12.26
C GLU A 92 3.54 11.95 -11.61
N ASN A 93 3.82 12.02 -10.31
CA ASN A 93 4.12 13.29 -9.64
C ASN A 93 5.36 13.99 -10.25
N VAL A 94 6.40 13.22 -10.58
CA VAL A 94 7.61 13.77 -11.25
C VAL A 94 7.27 14.26 -12.65
N LEU A 95 6.46 13.52 -13.40
CA LEU A 95 6.01 13.89 -14.74
C LEU A 95 5.19 15.19 -14.71
N GLU A 96 4.33 15.37 -13.72
CA GLU A 96 3.59 16.63 -13.53
C GLU A 96 4.50 17.81 -13.18
N GLY A 97 5.55 17.59 -12.38
CA GLY A 97 6.44 18.65 -11.92
C GLY A 97 7.57 19.03 -12.89
N GLN A 98 8.17 18.04 -13.55
CA GLN A 98 9.37 18.20 -14.40
C GLN A 98 9.10 17.87 -15.87
N GLY A 99 7.99 17.21 -16.19
CA GLY A 99 7.74 16.64 -17.49
C GLY A 99 8.60 15.41 -17.77
N VAL A 100 8.46 14.86 -18.98
CA VAL A 100 9.16 13.64 -19.43
C VAL A 100 10.68 13.78 -19.45
N GLY A 101 11.20 15.02 -19.36
CA GLY A 101 12.63 15.31 -19.30
C GLY A 101 13.34 14.78 -18.05
N ALA A 102 12.60 14.35 -17.01
CA ALA A 102 13.16 13.62 -15.87
C ALA A 102 13.74 12.25 -16.26
N TRP A 103 13.32 11.69 -17.41
CA TRP A 103 13.89 10.50 -18.05
C TRP A 103 14.41 10.87 -19.45
N PRO A 104 15.61 11.50 -19.58
CA PRO A 104 16.06 12.12 -20.83
C PRO A 104 16.17 11.16 -22.02
N VAL A 105 16.56 9.90 -21.76
CA VAL A 105 16.76 8.88 -22.79
C VAL A 105 15.57 7.93 -22.83
N CYS A 106 15.14 7.41 -21.69
CA CYS A 106 14.09 6.39 -21.65
C CYS A 106 12.66 6.97 -21.66
N GLY A 107 12.48 8.26 -21.38
CA GLY A 107 11.16 8.91 -21.37
C GLY A 107 10.47 8.91 -22.73
N GLN A 108 11.21 8.70 -23.84
CA GLN A 108 10.62 8.50 -25.17
C GLN A 108 9.72 7.25 -25.26
N TYR A 109 9.88 6.30 -24.34
CA TYR A 109 9.08 5.08 -24.26
C TYR A 109 7.86 5.22 -23.33
N LEU A 110 7.65 6.41 -22.75
CA LEU A 110 6.42 6.72 -22.03
C LEU A 110 5.28 6.84 -23.03
N THR A 111 4.27 6.00 -22.89
CA THR A 111 3.09 6.01 -23.77
C THR A 111 1.82 6.31 -22.99
N GLY A 112 0.75 6.71 -23.68
CA GLY A 112 -0.56 6.85 -23.03
C GLY A 112 -1.17 5.47 -22.75
N GLY A 113 -1.76 5.29 -21.57
CA GLY A 113 -2.34 4.02 -21.16
C GLY A 113 -2.11 3.74 -19.68
N SER A 114 -2.36 2.51 -19.25
CA SER A 114 -2.09 2.08 -17.88
C SER A 114 -0.97 1.04 -17.88
N THR A 115 -0.01 1.20 -16.96
CA THR A 115 1.01 0.17 -16.74
C THR A 115 0.35 -1.03 -16.08
N ALA A 116 0.49 -2.21 -16.70
CA ALA A 116 0.09 -3.45 -16.04
C ALA A 116 1.04 -3.68 -14.86
N VAL A 117 0.55 -3.44 -13.65
CA VAL A 117 1.27 -3.83 -12.44
C VAL A 117 1.22 -5.35 -12.34
N ALA A 118 2.39 -6.00 -12.44
CA ALA A 118 2.47 -7.44 -12.28
C ALA A 118 2.24 -7.73 -10.78
N ASP A 119 1.09 -8.32 -10.49
CA ASP A 119 0.71 -8.90 -9.20
C ASP A 119 1.11 -8.08 -7.96
N ALA A 120 0.25 -7.13 -7.58
CA ALA A 120 -0.30 -7.33 -6.25
C ALA A 120 -1.08 -8.64 -6.35
N GLU A 121 -0.61 -9.72 -5.71
CA GLU A 121 -1.51 -10.84 -5.42
C GLU A 121 -2.83 -10.23 -4.93
N PRO A 122 -3.99 -10.62 -5.48
CA PRO A 122 -5.25 -10.15 -4.94
C PRO A 122 -5.26 -10.56 -3.48
N VAL A 123 -5.10 -9.59 -2.57
CA VAL A 123 -5.82 -9.67 -1.32
C VAL A 123 -7.28 -9.67 -1.76
N ALA A 124 -7.80 -10.88 -1.96
CA ALA A 124 -9.22 -11.08 -2.00
C ALA A 124 -9.77 -10.29 -0.82
N GLU A 125 -10.70 -9.38 -1.11
CA GLU A 125 -11.65 -8.90 -0.12
C GLU A 125 -12.06 -10.13 0.69
N ALA A 126 -11.58 -10.21 1.93
CA ALA A 126 -12.04 -11.22 2.83
C ALA A 126 -13.54 -10.97 2.94
N ALA A 127 -14.32 -11.91 2.41
CA ALA A 127 -15.68 -12.10 2.87
C ALA A 127 -15.66 -11.96 4.41
N PRO A 128 -16.65 -11.29 5.03
CA PRO A 128 -16.68 -11.12 6.47
C PRO A 128 -16.45 -12.48 7.11
N ALA A 129 -15.36 -12.60 7.87
CA ALA A 129 -15.03 -13.83 8.54
C ALA A 129 -16.28 -14.33 9.28
N PRO A 130 -16.64 -15.63 9.22
CA PRO A 130 -17.57 -16.16 10.20
C PRO A 130 -17.04 -15.73 11.56
N GLN A 131 -17.87 -15.04 12.33
CA GLN A 131 -17.53 -14.52 13.66
C GLN A 131 -16.80 -15.62 14.40
N ALA A 132 -15.47 -15.49 14.49
CA ALA A 132 -14.69 -16.33 15.36
C ALA A 132 -15.21 -15.96 16.74
N SER A 133 -15.99 -16.88 17.31
CA SER A 133 -16.41 -16.86 18.69
C SER A 133 -15.26 -16.32 19.51
N VAL A 134 -15.55 -15.30 20.31
CA VAL A 134 -14.65 -14.76 21.31
C VAL A 134 -14.22 -15.94 22.18
N TYR A 135 -13.09 -16.54 21.83
CA TYR A 135 -12.34 -17.33 22.77
C TYR A 135 -11.59 -16.28 23.57
N GLU A 136 -12.20 -15.88 24.70
CA GLU A 136 -11.48 -15.34 25.85
C GLU A 136 -10.40 -16.37 26.21
N GLN A 137 -9.26 -16.29 25.53
CA GLN A 137 -8.05 -16.91 26.00
C GLN A 137 -7.54 -15.99 27.11
N PRO A 138 -7.32 -16.50 28.33
CA PRO A 138 -6.80 -15.68 29.41
C PRO A 138 -5.47 -15.10 28.94
N VAL A 139 -5.35 -13.78 29.02
CA VAL A 139 -4.08 -13.06 28.89
C VAL A 139 -3.22 -13.39 30.10
N THR A 140 -2.77 -14.64 30.16
CA THR A 140 -1.66 -15.02 31.02
C THR A 140 -0.42 -14.39 30.40
N GLU A 141 -0.12 -13.18 30.88
CA GLU A 141 1.20 -12.92 31.46
C GLU A 141 2.38 -13.25 30.55
N TRP A 142 2.49 -12.50 29.44
CA TRP A 142 3.77 -12.22 28.79
C TRP A 142 3.73 -10.84 28.12
N ALA A 143 3.35 -9.84 28.91
CA ALA A 143 4.14 -8.61 28.89
C ALA A 143 5.54 -8.98 29.43
N GLN A 144 6.31 -9.73 28.63
CA GLN A 144 7.72 -9.93 28.88
C GLN A 144 8.36 -8.61 28.51
N ASP A 145 8.58 -7.80 29.54
CA ASP A 145 9.88 -7.21 29.84
C ASP A 145 10.83 -7.34 28.64
N VAL A 146 10.66 -6.48 27.64
CA VAL A 146 11.70 -6.25 26.65
C VAL A 146 12.77 -5.53 27.43
N SER A 147 13.73 -6.31 27.95
CA SER A 147 14.92 -5.79 28.60
C SER A 147 15.48 -4.69 27.71
N ALA A 148 15.29 -3.43 28.13
CA ALA A 148 15.95 -2.28 27.53
C ALA A 148 17.45 -2.62 27.53
N GLN A 149 18.02 -2.77 26.35
CA GLN A 149 19.46 -2.98 26.21
C GLN A 149 20.11 -1.69 26.68
N VAL A 150 20.58 -1.66 27.93
CA VAL A 150 21.22 -0.45 28.46
C VAL A 150 22.49 -0.18 27.68
N GLY A 151 22.46 0.83 26.82
CA GLY A 151 23.44 1.06 25.79
C GLY A 151 23.48 2.52 25.35
N THR A 152 24.61 2.92 24.78
CA THR A 152 24.75 4.24 24.15
C THR A 152 24.98 4.04 22.67
N TYR A 153 24.25 4.81 21.86
CA TYR A 153 24.33 4.77 20.41
C TYR A 153 24.70 6.16 19.89
N VAL A 154 25.69 6.23 19.00
CA VAL A 154 26.08 7.47 18.32
C VAL A 154 25.43 7.46 16.94
N VAL A 155 24.51 8.41 16.72
CA VAL A 155 23.80 8.61 15.46
C VAL A 155 24.80 8.70 14.30
N GLN A 156 24.59 7.90 13.27
CA GLN A 156 25.36 7.89 12.04
C GLN A 156 24.68 8.71 10.95
N LEU A 157 25.41 9.03 9.88
CA LEU A 157 24.85 9.71 8.72
C LEU A 157 23.82 8.82 8.04
N GLY A 158 22.55 9.24 8.05
CA GLY A 158 21.43 8.51 7.45
C GLY A 158 20.54 7.76 8.45
N ASP A 159 20.84 7.83 9.75
CA ASP A 159 19.96 7.25 10.75
C ASP A 159 18.67 8.05 10.94
N THR A 160 17.63 7.34 11.39
CA THR A 160 16.38 7.93 11.89
C THR A 160 16.12 7.43 13.31
N LEU A 161 15.42 8.21 14.13
CA LEU A 161 15.09 7.81 15.50
C LEU A 161 14.27 6.52 15.55
N SER A 162 13.36 6.33 14.60
CA SER A 162 12.57 5.09 14.46
C SER A 162 13.41 3.91 14.00
N GLY A 163 14.37 4.12 13.09
CA GLY A 163 15.33 3.09 12.68
C GLY A 163 16.21 2.63 13.84
N ILE A 164 16.74 3.58 14.62
CA ILE A 164 17.53 3.28 15.82
C ILE A 164 16.67 2.56 16.87
N ALA A 165 15.45 3.02 17.11
CA ALA A 165 14.51 2.39 18.05
C ALA A 165 14.25 0.92 17.69
N ALA A 166 13.90 0.66 16.43
CA ALA A 166 13.62 -0.68 15.93
C ALA A 166 14.85 -1.59 15.98
N ALA A 167 16.02 -1.08 15.61
CA ALA A 167 17.27 -1.85 15.62
C ALA A 167 17.74 -2.24 17.02
N ASN A 168 17.44 -1.41 18.03
CA ASN A 168 17.88 -1.63 19.42
C ASN A 168 16.77 -2.18 20.34
N GLY A 169 15.56 -2.41 19.80
CA GLY A 169 14.44 -2.94 20.56
C GLY A 169 13.92 -2.00 21.64
N VAL A 170 14.06 -0.69 21.43
CA VAL A 170 13.67 0.35 22.40
C VAL A 170 12.50 1.17 21.88
N SER A 171 11.77 1.81 22.78
CA SER A 171 10.63 2.64 22.41
C SER A 171 11.10 3.90 21.69
N LEU A 172 10.44 4.23 20.56
CA LEU A 172 10.64 5.51 19.88
C LEU A 172 10.32 6.68 20.81
N ALA A 173 9.33 6.56 21.68
CA ALA A 173 8.97 7.62 22.63
C ALA A 173 10.09 7.89 23.63
N ASP A 174 10.81 6.84 24.05
CA ASP A 174 11.91 6.95 25.01
C ASP A 174 13.13 7.62 24.37
N LEU A 175 13.39 7.34 23.08
CA LEU A 175 14.43 8.05 22.32
C LEU A 175 14.04 9.50 21.99
N ALA A 176 12.78 9.73 21.60
CA ALA A 176 12.27 11.05 21.26
C ALA A 176 12.33 12.03 22.45
N ALA A 177 12.13 11.53 23.68
CA ALA A 177 12.23 12.34 24.89
C ALA A 177 13.65 12.89 25.16
N GLN A 178 14.68 12.31 24.53
CA GLN A 178 16.08 12.72 24.71
C GLN A 178 16.55 13.78 23.71
N VAL A 179 15.71 14.15 22.74
CA VAL A 179 16.06 15.09 21.68
C VAL A 179 15.14 16.31 21.69
N GLN A 180 15.67 17.50 21.39
CA GLN A 180 14.83 18.72 21.33
C GLN A 180 13.78 18.66 20.22
N ASN A 181 14.11 18.01 19.10
CA ASN A 181 13.20 17.83 17.99
C ASN A 181 13.24 16.36 17.54
N PRO A 182 12.15 15.59 17.70
CA PRO A 182 12.09 14.19 17.29
C PRO A 182 12.16 13.98 15.77
N ASP A 183 11.98 15.03 14.97
CA ASP A 183 12.10 14.95 13.51
C ASP A 183 13.51 15.27 13.00
N LEU A 184 14.43 15.71 13.87
CA LEU A 184 15.78 16.15 13.49
C LEU A 184 16.85 15.61 14.45
N ILE A 185 17.61 14.62 13.99
CA ILE A 185 18.82 14.13 14.65
C ILE A 185 20.06 14.38 13.79
N PHE A 186 21.21 14.57 14.44
CA PHE A 186 22.46 14.86 13.75
C PHE A 186 23.48 13.75 13.94
N PRO A 187 24.30 13.43 12.92
CA PRO A 187 25.42 12.50 13.09
C PRO A 187 26.35 12.94 14.21
N GLY A 188 26.78 11.99 15.05
CA GLY A 188 27.57 12.25 16.25
C GLY A 188 26.75 12.54 17.51
N GLN A 189 25.42 12.65 17.40
CA GLN A 189 24.53 12.79 18.54
C GLN A 189 24.44 11.46 19.31
N THR A 190 24.55 11.50 20.63
CA THR A 190 24.48 10.30 21.47
C THR A 190 23.07 10.11 22.01
N LEU A 191 22.51 8.92 21.81
CA LEU A 191 21.25 8.46 22.40
C LEU A 191 21.55 7.38 23.45
N SER A 192 20.78 7.41 24.52
CA SER A 192 20.87 6.41 25.59
C SER A 192 19.58 5.61 25.62
N PHE A 193 19.66 4.34 25.94
CA PHE A 193 18.51 3.48 26.19
C PHE A 193 18.94 2.36 27.11
#